data_AF-A0A521BSV5-F1
#
_entry.id   AF-A0A521BSV5-F1
#
_cell.length_a   1.000
_cell.length_b   1.000
_cell.length_c   1.000
_cell.angle_alpha   90.00
_cell.angle_beta   90.00
_cell.angle_gamma   90.00
#
_symmetry.space_group_name_H-M   'P 1'
#
loop_
_entity.id
_entity.type
_entity.pdbx_description
1 polymer ?
#
loop_
_entity_poly.entity_id
_entity_poly.type
_entity_poly.pdbx_seq_one_letter_code
_entity_poly.pdbx_strand_id
1 'polypeptide(L)'
;MKAITELLFIGLTVLLTNCNKSTTSKESMNNEELITRGKYLVTIGSCNMCHSPKTPTFNGLSVDSNRLLSGHPEGAELSKLNIKLDSSATKAGNWTLASLDMTSFAGPWGISYTANLTPDTTTGIGAWTEEVFIATLRTGKHLGQAGGRQVLPPMPWNYVNQMTDDDLKAVYAYLRSLPPIQNQVPGPVPPDEVSKKLTNP
;
A
#
# COMPACT_ATOMS: atom_id res chain seq x y z
N MET A 1 38.73 -68.13 4.79
CA MET A 1 37.79 -67.11 5.31
C MET A 1 38.36 -66.49 6.58
N LYS A 2 39.05 -65.35 6.48
CA LYS A 2 39.42 -64.38 7.54
C LYS A 2 40.59 -63.53 7.00
N ALA A 3 40.33 -62.69 6.00
CA ALA A 3 41.35 -61.77 5.47
C ALA A 3 40.75 -60.55 4.73
N ILE A 4 39.50 -60.17 5.03
CA ILE A 4 38.83 -59.04 4.33
C ILE A 4 38.22 -58.01 5.29
N THR A 5 38.34 -58.19 6.62
CA THR A 5 37.53 -57.40 7.58
C THR A 5 38.26 -56.24 8.26
N GLU A 6 39.51 -55.88 7.92
CA GLU A 6 40.26 -54.85 8.66
C GLU A 6 40.75 -53.64 7.84
N LEU A 7 40.46 -53.54 6.55
CA LEU A 7 40.86 -52.37 5.74
C LEU A 7 39.76 -51.30 5.58
N LEU A 8 38.68 -51.41 6.37
CA LEU A 8 37.56 -50.46 6.35
C LEU A 8 37.65 -49.33 7.39
N PHE A 9 38.77 -49.23 8.13
CA PHE A 9 38.87 -48.32 9.29
C PHE A 9 39.97 -47.23 9.22
N ILE A 10 40.67 -47.07 8.09
CA ILE A 10 41.71 -46.03 7.97
C ILE A 10 41.45 -45.23 6.70
N GLY A 11 40.75 -44.10 6.83
CA GLY A 11 40.55 -43.15 5.73
C GLY A 11 39.30 -42.28 5.77
N LEU A 12 38.47 -42.37 6.82
CA LEU A 12 37.33 -41.46 7.03
C LEU A 12 37.57 -40.50 8.21
N THR A 13 38.81 -40.06 8.38
CA THR A 13 39.17 -39.05 9.37
C THR A 13 39.50 -37.73 8.67
N VAL A 14 38.72 -36.72 9.03
CA VAL A 14 38.94 -35.27 8.81
C VAL A 14 38.50 -34.71 7.46
N LEU A 15 37.18 -34.49 7.34
CA LEU A 15 36.61 -33.33 6.63
C LEU A 15 35.56 -32.67 7.54
N LEU A 16 35.93 -32.42 8.79
CA LEU A 16 35.26 -31.51 9.71
C LEU A 16 36.16 -30.28 9.86
N THR A 17 36.00 -29.30 8.96
CA THR A 17 36.20 -27.86 9.20
C THR A 17 36.24 -27.13 7.86
N ASN A 18 35.07 -26.75 7.34
CA ASN A 18 34.90 -25.39 6.87
C ASN A 18 33.41 -24.99 6.87
N CYS A 19 32.76 -25.10 8.04
CA CYS A 19 31.67 -24.17 8.33
C CYS A 19 32.32 -22.82 8.58
N ASN A 20 32.67 -22.12 7.49
CA ASN A 20 32.85 -20.69 7.57
C ASN A 20 31.45 -20.15 7.88
N LYS A 21 31.15 -19.98 9.18
CA LYS A 21 30.07 -19.09 9.62
C LYS A 21 30.51 -17.71 9.15
N SER A 22 30.28 -17.44 7.86
CA SER A 22 30.06 -16.09 7.41
C SER A 22 28.89 -15.62 8.26
N THR A 23 29.23 -14.80 9.24
CA THR A 23 28.26 -13.88 9.83
C THR A 23 27.92 -12.94 8.70
N THR A 24 27.02 -13.40 7.81
CA THR A 24 26.32 -12.52 6.90
C THR A 24 25.45 -11.65 7.80
N SER A 25 26.04 -10.56 8.30
CA SER A 25 25.26 -9.35 8.52
C SER A 25 24.45 -9.20 7.24
N LYS A 26 23.14 -9.35 7.31
CA LYS A 26 22.24 -9.16 6.17
C LYS A 26 22.58 -7.78 5.62
N GLU A 27 23.31 -7.75 4.50
CA GLU A 27 23.75 -6.49 3.91
C GLU A 27 22.49 -5.71 3.57
N SER A 28 22.36 -4.51 4.13
CA SER A 28 21.15 -3.71 3.93
C SER A 28 21.05 -3.36 2.45
N MET A 29 19.85 -3.53 1.87
CA MET A 29 19.60 -3.17 0.47
C MET A 29 20.06 -1.74 0.19
N ASN A 30 20.70 -1.54 -0.96
CA ASN A 30 20.97 -0.20 -1.46
C ASN A 30 19.68 0.46 -1.99
N ASN A 31 19.74 1.75 -2.34
CA ASN A 31 18.55 2.49 -2.75
C ASN A 31 17.90 1.96 -4.03
N GLU A 32 18.68 1.49 -5.01
CA GLU A 32 18.15 0.91 -6.26
C GLU A 32 17.44 -0.42 -5.99
N GLU A 33 18.00 -1.25 -5.12
CA GLU A 33 17.40 -2.50 -4.67
C GLU A 33 16.09 -2.25 -3.90
N LEU A 34 16.08 -1.24 -3.01
CA LEU A 34 14.88 -0.80 -2.30
C LEU A 34 13.78 -0.34 -3.26
N ILE A 35 14.11 0.51 -4.24
CA ILE A 35 13.15 0.97 -5.26
C ILE A 35 12.61 -0.22 -6.06
N THR A 36 13.49 -1.14 -6.48
CA THR A 36 13.10 -2.32 -7.26
C THR A 36 12.17 -3.24 -6.45
N ARG A 37 12.54 -3.54 -5.20
CA ARG A 37 11.73 -4.33 -4.28
C ARG A 37 10.40 -3.65 -3.97
N GLY A 38 10.41 -2.34 -3.76
CA GLY A 38 9.23 -1.53 -3.51
C GLY A 38 8.25 -1.53 -4.68
N LYS A 39 8.75 -1.38 -5.91
CA LYS A 39 7.93 -1.47 -7.12
C LYS A 39 7.23 -2.82 -7.22
N TYR A 40 7.95 -3.90 -6.97
CA TYR A 40 7.37 -5.24 -6.92
C TYR A 40 6.26 -5.33 -5.88
N LEU A 41 6.53 -4.92 -4.63
CA LEU A 41 5.58 -4.96 -3.52
C LEU A 41 4.32 -4.12 -3.78
N VAL A 42 4.47 -2.91 -4.32
CA VAL A 42 3.35 -2.02 -4.67
C VAL A 42 2.51 -2.61 -5.81
N THR A 43 3.15 -3.34 -6.73
CA THR A 43 2.45 -4.05 -7.81
C THR A 43 1.65 -5.22 -7.28
N ILE A 44 2.28 -6.15 -6.55
CA ILE A 44 1.61 -7.37 -6.07
C ILE A 44 0.64 -7.09 -4.92
N GLY A 45 0.96 -6.13 -4.07
CA GLY A 45 0.07 -5.60 -3.03
C GLY A 45 -1.08 -4.78 -3.60
N SER A 46 -1.13 -4.61 -4.93
CA SER A 46 -2.23 -4.01 -5.67
C SER A 46 -2.56 -2.58 -5.23
N CYS A 47 -1.59 -1.79 -4.76
CA CYS A 47 -1.84 -0.43 -4.29
C CYS A 47 -2.45 0.45 -5.40
N ASN A 48 -2.03 0.22 -6.65
CA ASN A 48 -2.55 0.87 -7.84
C ASN A 48 -4.06 0.66 -8.07
N MET A 49 -4.66 -0.38 -7.48
CA MET A 49 -6.08 -0.63 -7.67
C MET A 49 -6.94 0.46 -7.05
N CYS A 50 -6.51 0.99 -5.90
CA CYS A 50 -7.27 2.04 -5.21
C CYS A 50 -6.56 3.41 -5.28
N HIS A 51 -5.23 3.45 -5.28
CA HIS A 51 -4.47 4.71 -5.26
C HIS A 51 -4.18 5.28 -6.65
N SER A 52 -4.65 4.66 -7.73
CA SER A 52 -4.51 5.22 -9.09
C SER A 52 -5.90 5.34 -9.73
N PRO A 53 -6.26 6.49 -10.34
CA PRO A 53 -7.47 6.60 -11.14
C PRO A 53 -7.52 5.56 -12.26
N LYS A 54 -8.72 5.25 -12.73
CA LYS A 54 -8.93 4.34 -13.87
C LYS A 54 -9.53 5.05 -15.06
N THR A 55 -9.09 4.63 -16.24
CA THR A 55 -9.66 5.02 -17.52
C THR A 55 -10.47 3.85 -18.09
N PRO A 56 -11.68 4.10 -18.63
CA PRO A 56 -12.42 3.09 -19.37
C PRO A 56 -11.69 2.70 -20.65
N THR A 57 -11.52 1.40 -20.89
CA THR A 57 -10.97 0.84 -22.11
C THR A 57 -11.86 -0.28 -22.65
N PHE A 58 -11.61 -0.74 -23.87
CA PHE A 58 -12.34 -1.89 -24.44
C PHE A 58 -12.22 -3.15 -23.58
N ASN A 59 -11.08 -3.35 -22.91
CA ASN A 59 -10.82 -4.49 -22.04
C ASN A 59 -11.25 -4.25 -20.57
N GLY A 60 -12.04 -3.21 -20.31
CA GLY A 60 -12.45 -2.80 -18.96
C GLY A 60 -11.64 -1.62 -18.42
N LEU A 61 -11.61 -1.47 -17.10
CA LEU A 61 -10.94 -0.36 -16.45
C LEU A 61 -9.44 -0.60 -16.37
N SER A 62 -8.65 0.35 -16.88
CA SER A 62 -7.19 0.32 -16.83
C SER A 62 -6.65 1.42 -15.93
N VAL A 63 -5.48 1.22 -15.32
CA VAL A 63 -4.80 2.25 -14.55
C VAL A 63 -4.40 3.41 -15.46
N ASP A 64 -4.73 4.64 -15.05
CA ASP A 64 -4.20 5.84 -15.69
C ASP A 64 -2.72 6.01 -15.31
N SER A 65 -1.83 5.71 -16.25
CA SER A 65 -0.39 5.82 -16.06
C SER A 65 0.10 7.26 -15.86
N ASN A 66 -0.62 8.26 -16.37
CA ASN A 66 -0.27 9.67 -16.19
C ASN A 66 -0.61 10.16 -14.79
N ARG A 67 -1.42 9.40 -14.06
CA ARG A 67 -1.89 9.69 -12.71
C ARG A 67 -1.59 8.57 -11.71
N LEU A 68 -0.56 7.79 -12.01
CA LEU A 68 -0.14 6.63 -11.22
C LEU A 68 0.07 7.03 -9.74
N LEU A 69 -0.62 6.33 -8.85
CA LEU A 69 -0.53 6.47 -7.39
C LEU A 69 -0.91 7.87 -6.86
N SER A 70 -1.58 8.69 -7.67
CA SER A 70 -1.98 10.05 -7.30
C SER A 70 -3.27 10.15 -6.46
N GLY A 71 -3.92 9.03 -6.17
CA GLY A 71 -5.15 8.97 -5.37
C GLY A 71 -6.41 9.40 -6.12
N HIS A 72 -7.46 9.69 -5.36
CA HIS A 72 -8.73 10.19 -5.91
C HIS A 72 -8.53 11.52 -6.66
N PRO A 73 -9.03 11.67 -7.90
CA PRO A 73 -8.92 12.92 -8.64
C PRO A 73 -9.49 14.12 -7.87
N GLU A 74 -8.72 15.20 -7.79
CA GLU A 74 -9.21 16.50 -7.34
C GLU A 74 -10.38 16.97 -8.21
N GLY A 75 -11.43 17.48 -7.58
CA GLY A 75 -12.63 17.98 -8.26
C GLY A 75 -13.51 16.91 -8.92
N ALA A 76 -13.21 15.61 -8.76
CA ALA A 76 -14.12 14.57 -9.22
C ALA A 76 -15.45 14.62 -8.44
N GLU A 77 -16.55 14.78 -9.17
CA GLU A 77 -17.88 14.70 -8.60
C GLU A 77 -18.25 13.24 -8.31
N LEU A 78 -18.72 12.98 -7.09
CA LEU A 78 -19.24 11.67 -6.68
C LEU A 78 -20.46 11.23 -7.55
N SER A 79 -21.20 12.20 -8.11
CA SER A 79 -22.40 12.01 -8.92
C SER A 79 -22.11 11.57 -10.36
N LYS A 80 -20.93 11.89 -10.91
CA LYS A 80 -20.53 11.52 -12.29
C LYS A 80 -20.25 10.03 -12.48
N LEU A 81 -20.39 9.25 -11.40
CA LEU A 81 -20.08 7.83 -11.35
C LEU A 81 -21.28 6.92 -11.66
N ASN A 82 -22.46 7.46 -12.02
CA ASN A 82 -23.70 6.71 -12.27
C ASN A 82 -24.09 5.73 -11.15
N ILE A 83 -23.58 5.95 -9.94
CA ILE A 83 -24.00 5.24 -8.73
C ILE A 83 -24.84 6.24 -7.95
N LYS A 84 -26.09 5.88 -7.66
CA LYS A 84 -26.89 6.62 -6.68
C LYS A 84 -26.30 6.35 -5.30
N LEU A 85 -25.24 7.07 -4.96
CA LEU A 85 -24.83 7.24 -3.58
C LEU A 85 -25.94 8.05 -2.93
N ASP A 86 -26.70 7.40 -2.04
CA ASP A 86 -27.63 8.05 -1.13
C ASP A 86 -27.32 7.61 0.31
N SER A 87 -28.00 8.22 1.29
CA SER A 87 -27.78 7.90 2.71
C SER A 87 -28.05 6.44 3.10
N SER A 88 -28.72 5.65 2.25
CA SER A 88 -28.88 4.22 2.49
C SER A 88 -27.58 3.45 2.26
N ALA A 89 -26.66 3.94 1.42
CA ALA A 89 -25.36 3.32 1.16
C ALA A 89 -24.46 3.22 2.40
N THR A 90 -24.73 4.03 3.44
CA THR A 90 -23.97 4.04 4.69
C THR A 90 -24.67 3.29 5.83
N LYS A 91 -25.83 2.66 5.58
CA LYS A 91 -26.53 1.86 6.60
C LYS A 91 -25.84 0.51 6.82
N ALA A 92 -25.86 0.02 8.06
CA ALA A 92 -25.38 -1.33 8.38
C ALA A 92 -26.08 -2.38 7.49
N GLY A 93 -25.28 -3.25 6.85
CA GLY A 93 -25.75 -4.22 5.85
C GLY A 93 -25.46 -3.82 4.40
N ASN A 94 -25.20 -2.53 4.13
CA ASN A 94 -24.68 -2.04 2.85
C ASN A 94 -23.18 -1.80 3.03
N TRP A 95 -22.37 -2.77 2.63
CA TRP A 95 -20.99 -2.85 3.11
C TRP A 95 -20.03 -1.90 2.40
N THR A 96 -20.07 -1.80 1.06
CA THR A 96 -19.20 -0.89 0.32
C THR A 96 -19.79 -0.53 -1.04
N LEU A 97 -19.99 0.76 -1.31
CA LEU A 97 -20.09 1.27 -2.68
C LEU A 97 -18.75 1.87 -3.07
N ALA A 98 -18.17 1.43 -4.19
CA ALA A 98 -16.95 1.99 -4.74
C ALA A 98 -17.26 2.83 -5.97
N SER A 99 -16.53 3.92 -6.19
CA SER A 99 -16.54 4.59 -7.48
C SER A 99 -16.03 3.68 -8.59
N LEU A 100 -16.47 3.93 -9.82
CA LEU A 100 -15.99 3.18 -10.99
C LEU A 100 -14.47 3.22 -11.12
N ASP A 101 -13.82 4.34 -10.79
CA ASP A 101 -12.36 4.45 -10.81
C ASP A 101 -11.66 3.83 -9.59
N MET A 102 -12.42 3.26 -8.65
CA MET A 102 -11.96 2.61 -7.42
C MET A 102 -11.16 3.53 -6.48
N THR A 103 -11.33 4.84 -6.56
CA THR A 103 -10.59 5.80 -5.70
C THR A 103 -11.42 6.41 -4.57
N SER A 104 -12.73 6.14 -4.51
CA SER A 104 -13.61 6.57 -3.42
C SER A 104 -14.55 5.46 -3.00
N PHE A 105 -14.87 5.42 -1.70
CA PHE A 105 -15.64 4.34 -1.10
C PHE A 105 -16.61 4.89 -0.06
N ALA A 106 -17.83 4.39 -0.07
CA ALA A 106 -18.86 4.69 0.92
C ALA A 106 -19.29 3.44 1.67
N GLY A 107 -19.48 3.58 2.98
CA GLY A 107 -19.99 2.52 3.86
C GLY A 107 -20.42 3.08 5.22
N PRO A 108 -20.60 2.23 6.25
CA PRO A 108 -21.00 2.68 7.59
C PRO A 108 -20.05 3.68 8.26
N TRP A 109 -18.83 3.81 7.76
CA TRP A 109 -17.83 4.78 8.21
C TRP A 109 -17.92 6.15 7.51
N GLY A 110 -18.84 6.32 6.55
CA GLY A 110 -18.98 7.52 5.72
C GLY A 110 -18.32 7.35 4.36
N ILE A 111 -17.72 8.41 3.81
CA ILE A 111 -16.99 8.39 2.54
C ILE A 111 -15.49 8.53 2.80
N SER A 112 -14.70 7.64 2.23
CA SER A 112 -13.25 7.71 2.19
C SER A 112 -12.76 7.91 0.76
N TYR A 113 -11.65 8.63 0.63
CA TYR A 113 -10.94 8.89 -0.61
C TYR A 113 -9.52 8.37 -0.50
N THR A 114 -8.98 7.81 -1.57
CA THR A 114 -7.62 7.29 -1.58
C THR A 114 -6.61 8.42 -1.68
N ALA A 115 -5.60 8.38 -0.82
CA ALA A 115 -4.59 9.43 -0.74
C ALA A 115 -3.67 9.46 -1.97
N ASN A 116 -3.12 10.63 -2.26
CA ASN A 116 -2.01 10.82 -3.18
C ASN A 116 -0.72 10.28 -2.54
N LEU A 117 -0.15 9.22 -3.11
CA LEU A 117 1.07 8.56 -2.62
C LEU A 117 2.34 9.03 -3.35
N THR A 118 2.22 9.97 -4.28
CA THR A 118 3.37 10.54 -4.98
C THR A 118 4.20 11.43 -4.03
N PRO A 119 5.47 11.72 -4.34
CA PRO A 119 6.32 12.54 -3.47
C PRO A 119 6.05 14.03 -3.59
N ASP A 120 4.88 14.44 -4.12
CA ASP A 120 4.45 15.84 -4.07
C ASP A 120 4.42 16.32 -2.62
N THR A 121 5.03 17.47 -2.35
CA THR A 121 5.22 17.98 -0.98
C THR A 121 3.99 18.68 -0.42
N THR A 122 3.05 19.07 -1.28
CA THR A 122 1.88 19.87 -0.88
C THR A 122 0.65 19.00 -0.71
N THR A 123 0.43 18.06 -1.62
CA THR A 123 -0.78 17.24 -1.67
C THR A 123 -0.51 15.74 -1.61
N GLY A 124 0.75 15.32 -1.74
CA GLY A 124 1.20 13.93 -1.63
C GLY A 124 1.88 13.59 -0.30
N ILE A 125 2.70 12.54 -0.30
CA ILE A 125 3.49 12.11 0.86
C ILE A 125 4.89 12.72 0.90
N GLY A 126 5.19 13.72 0.05
CA GLY A 126 6.53 14.30 -0.07
C GLY A 126 7.08 14.88 1.23
N ALA A 127 6.20 15.39 2.09
CA ALA A 127 6.53 15.92 3.42
C ALA A 127 6.61 14.84 4.53
N TRP A 128 6.21 13.60 4.25
CA TRP A 128 6.25 12.53 5.24
C TRP A 128 7.68 12.00 5.34
N THR A 129 8.12 11.69 6.56
CA THR A 129 9.35 10.92 6.76
C THR A 129 9.08 9.42 6.60
N GLU A 130 10.13 8.62 6.43
CA GLU A 130 10.02 7.16 6.38
C GLU A 130 9.37 6.62 7.67
N GLU A 131 9.74 7.15 8.82
CA GLU A 131 9.22 6.73 10.13
C GLU A 131 7.73 7.01 10.24
N VAL A 132 7.28 8.19 9.77
CA VAL A 132 5.85 8.55 9.77
C VAL A 132 5.06 7.64 8.82
N PHE A 133 5.61 7.33 7.65
CA PHE A 133 5.01 6.41 6.69
C PHE A 133 4.85 5.00 7.30
N ILE A 134 5.93 4.45 7.86
CA ILE A 134 5.93 3.14 8.50
C ILE A 134 4.99 3.11 9.70
N ALA A 135 5.05 4.13 10.57
CA ALA A 135 4.17 4.21 11.74
C ALA A 135 2.69 4.27 11.32
N THR A 136 2.36 4.99 10.25
CA THR A 136 0.99 5.04 9.70
C THR A 136 0.50 3.64 9.30
N LEU A 137 1.33 2.88 8.58
CA LEU A 137 0.96 1.54 8.14
C LEU A 137 0.90 0.54 9.31
N ARG A 138 1.87 0.60 10.23
CA ARG A 138 1.92 -0.29 11.41
C ARG A 138 0.72 -0.13 12.33
N THR A 139 0.35 1.11 12.60
CA THR A 139 -0.69 1.45 13.58
C THR A 139 -2.09 1.58 12.99
N GLY A 140 -2.21 1.76 11.67
CA GLY A 140 -3.47 2.14 11.05
C GLY A 140 -3.96 3.52 11.46
N LYS A 141 -3.07 4.39 11.95
CA LYS A 141 -3.38 5.76 12.35
C LYS A 141 -2.74 6.75 11.40
N HIS A 142 -3.50 7.76 10.98
CA HIS A 142 -2.96 8.81 10.13
C HIS A 142 -1.76 9.48 10.79
N LEU A 143 -0.65 9.62 10.05
CA LEU A 143 0.65 10.11 10.52
C LEU A 143 1.26 9.31 11.69
N GLY A 144 0.80 8.08 11.92
CA GLY A 144 1.25 7.23 13.04
C GLY A 144 0.91 7.79 14.43
N GLN A 145 0.05 8.82 14.51
CA GLN A 145 -0.24 9.51 15.76
C GLN A 145 -1.25 8.71 16.59
N ALA A 146 -0.98 8.48 17.88
CA ALA A 146 -1.87 7.73 18.77
C ALA A 146 -3.30 8.34 18.84
N GLY A 147 -3.39 9.67 18.87
CA GLY A 147 -4.64 10.42 18.79
C GLY A 147 -5.13 10.72 17.37
N GLY A 148 -4.39 10.29 16.35
CA GLY A 148 -4.74 10.48 14.95
C GLY A 148 -5.99 9.70 14.57
N ARG A 149 -6.69 10.17 13.53
CA ARG A 149 -7.81 9.44 12.94
C ARG A 149 -7.35 8.08 12.41
N GLN A 150 -8.28 7.13 12.33
CA GLN A 150 -8.02 5.85 11.67
C GLN A 150 -7.74 6.05 10.17
N VAL A 151 -6.87 5.19 9.63
CA VAL A 151 -6.83 4.89 8.20
C VAL A 151 -8.16 4.20 7.87
N LEU A 152 -8.94 4.84 7.01
CA LEU A 152 -10.31 4.43 6.75
C LEU A 152 -10.38 3.26 5.77
N PRO A 153 -11.43 2.43 5.84
CA PRO A 153 -11.66 1.37 4.86
C PRO A 153 -11.78 1.91 3.43
N PRO A 154 -11.47 1.11 2.41
CA PRO A 154 -11.09 -0.31 2.48
C PRO A 154 -9.57 -0.54 2.55
N MET A 155 -8.78 0.47 2.90
CA MET A 155 -7.31 0.34 2.92
C MET A 155 -6.87 -0.82 3.84
N PRO A 156 -6.19 -1.86 3.30
CA PRO A 156 -5.87 -3.10 4.03
C PRO A 156 -4.65 -2.96 4.96
N TRP A 157 -4.62 -1.91 5.78
CA TRP A 157 -3.46 -1.59 6.62
C TRP A 157 -3.12 -2.73 7.61
N ASN A 158 -4.11 -3.51 8.06
CA ASN A 158 -3.94 -4.68 8.93
C ASN A 158 -3.28 -5.90 8.24
N TYR A 159 -3.12 -5.87 6.93
CA TYR A 159 -2.31 -6.82 6.17
C TYR A 159 -0.96 -6.21 5.81
N VAL A 160 -0.95 -4.95 5.40
CA VAL A 160 0.29 -4.21 5.09
C VAL A 160 1.18 -4.08 6.33
N ASN A 161 0.59 -3.95 7.53
CA ASN A 161 1.33 -3.91 8.79
C ASN A 161 2.04 -5.22 9.17
N GLN A 162 1.95 -6.27 8.35
CA GLN A 162 2.65 -7.53 8.54
C GLN A 162 3.90 -7.63 7.66
N MET A 163 4.09 -6.72 6.70
CA MET A 163 5.32 -6.63 5.91
C MET A 163 6.54 -6.47 6.82
N THR A 164 7.72 -6.92 6.40
CA THR A 164 8.94 -6.64 7.17
C THR A 164 9.27 -5.14 7.15
N ASP A 165 10.10 -4.65 8.07
CA ASP A 165 10.53 -3.25 8.03
C ASP A 165 11.26 -2.94 6.72
N ASP A 166 12.12 -3.86 6.25
CA ASP A 166 12.82 -3.76 4.97
C ASP A 166 11.83 -3.61 3.79
N ASP A 167 10.71 -4.36 3.81
CA ASP A 167 9.68 -4.27 2.77
C ASP A 167 8.93 -2.94 2.83
N LEU A 168 8.60 -2.43 4.02
CA LEU A 168 7.93 -1.13 4.15
C LEU A 168 8.86 0.02 3.72
N LYS A 169 10.15 -0.07 4.04
CA LYS A 169 11.19 0.86 3.55
C LYS A 169 11.31 0.81 2.03
N ALA A 170 11.30 -0.39 1.45
CA ALA A 170 11.32 -0.57 0.01
C ALA A 170 10.09 0.07 -0.66
N VAL A 171 8.89 -0.16 -0.12
CA VAL A 171 7.66 0.49 -0.58
C VAL A 171 7.80 2.01 -0.53
N TYR A 172 8.26 2.56 0.61
CA TYR A 172 8.48 3.99 0.76
C TYR A 172 9.47 4.52 -0.27
N ALA A 173 10.64 3.90 -0.42
CA ALA A 173 11.66 4.29 -1.39
C ALA A 173 11.13 4.31 -2.83
N TYR A 174 10.34 3.30 -3.22
CA TYR A 174 9.69 3.29 -4.53
C TYR A 174 8.71 4.45 -4.68
N LEU A 175 7.83 4.70 -3.70
CA LEU A 175 6.90 5.84 -3.75
C LEU A 175 7.65 7.18 -3.86
N ARG A 176 8.77 7.33 -3.14
CA ARG A 176 9.64 8.51 -3.22
C ARG A 176 10.34 8.68 -4.57
N SER A 177 10.49 7.62 -5.35
CA SER A 177 11.11 7.65 -6.69
C SER A 177 10.16 8.07 -7.81
N LEU A 178 8.84 8.14 -7.55
CA LEU A 178 7.85 8.49 -8.55
C LEU A 178 7.92 9.97 -8.94
N PRO A 179 7.46 10.34 -10.16
CA PRO A 179 7.18 11.74 -10.47
C PRO A 179 6.15 12.33 -9.48
N PRO A 180 6.38 13.53 -8.94
CA PRO A 180 5.39 14.20 -8.10
C PRO A 180 4.20 14.63 -8.94
N ILE A 181 2.99 14.41 -8.41
CA ILE A 181 1.74 14.85 -9.03
C ILE A 181 0.97 15.66 -8.01
N GLN A 182 0.75 16.94 -8.31
CA GLN A 182 -0.14 17.78 -7.52
C GLN A 182 -1.60 17.34 -7.76
N ASN A 183 -2.25 16.93 -6.69
CA ASN A 183 -3.64 16.45 -6.67
C ASN A 183 -4.18 16.56 -5.24
N GLN A 184 -5.02 17.56 -4.97
CA GLN A 184 -5.58 17.78 -3.64
C GLN A 184 -6.78 16.85 -3.40
N VAL A 185 -6.51 15.70 -2.80
CA VAL A 185 -7.56 14.74 -2.43
C VAL A 185 -8.49 15.36 -1.37
N PRO A 186 -9.83 15.26 -1.51
CA PRO A 186 -10.76 15.71 -0.49
C PRO A 186 -10.60 14.96 0.83
N GLY A 187 -10.90 15.65 1.94
CA GLY A 187 -11.02 14.99 3.24
C GLY A 187 -12.16 13.96 3.27
N PRO A 188 -12.08 12.93 4.14
CA PRO A 188 -13.17 11.98 4.31
C PRO A 188 -14.44 12.68 4.84
N VAL A 189 -15.60 12.14 4.47
CA VAL A 189 -16.90 12.66 4.90
C VAL A 189 -17.45 11.73 5.97
N PRO A 190 -17.77 12.22 7.18
CA PRO A 190 -18.33 11.37 8.24
C PRO A 190 -19.77 10.96 7.90
N PRO A 191 -20.29 9.84 8.46
CA PRO A 191 -21.59 9.27 8.10
C PRO A 191 -22.77 10.25 8.16
N ASP A 192 -22.78 11.14 9.14
CA ASP A 192 -23.84 12.12 9.39
C ASP A 192 -23.85 13.27 8.37
N GLU A 193 -22.75 13.50 7.66
CA GLU A 193 -22.63 14.55 6.63
C GLU A 193 -22.81 14.04 5.19
N VAL A 194 -22.87 12.71 4.99
CA VAL A 194 -22.95 12.11 3.65
C VAL A 194 -24.18 12.61 2.86
N SER A 195 -25.34 12.69 3.51
CA SER A 195 -26.57 13.17 2.86
C SER A 195 -26.41 14.58 2.30
N LYS A 196 -25.85 15.49 3.10
CA LYS A 196 -25.58 16.88 2.71
C LYS A 196 -24.60 16.98 1.56
N LYS A 197 -23.53 16.16 1.59
CA LYS A 197 -22.52 16.12 0.52
C LYS A 197 -23.09 15.67 -0.82
N LEU A 198 -24.08 14.78 -0.80
CA LEU A 198 -24.70 14.23 -2.01
C LEU A 198 -25.79 15.13 -2.59
N THR A 199 -26.45 15.95 -1.76
CA THR A 199 -27.51 16.86 -2.20
C THR A 199 -27.02 18.23 -2.67
N ASN A 200 -25.79 18.63 -2.29
CA ASN A 200 -25.15 19.86 -2.71
C ASN A 200 -23.83 19.55 -3.44
N PRO A 201 -23.89 19.11 -4.71
CA PRO A 201 -22.72 18.73 -5.50
C PRO A 201 -21.76 19.90 -5.74
#